data_AF-A0A7V6U7L8-F1
#
_entry.id   AF-A0A7V6U7L8-F1
#
_cell.length_a   1.000
_cell.length_b   1.000
_cell.length_c   1.000
_cell.angle_alpha   90.00
_cell.angle_beta   90.00
_cell.angle_gamma   90.00
#
_symmetry.space_group_name_H-M   'P 1'
#
loop_
_entity.id
_entity.type
_entity.pdbx_description
1 polymer ?
#
loop_
_entity_poly.entity_id
_entity_poly.type
_entity_poly.pdbx_seq_one_letter_code
_entity_poly.pdbx_strand_id
1 'polypeptide(L)'
;MSKKELLERLSEIDKKILSLFIPVEISDLVMEREKLLESVLEIELSLQECYALEESNRKIMQHLKEMEMDLERRLGELKQYSSLYKSYYLSRYNLKDNLLSERV
;
A
#
# COMPACT_ATOMS: atom_id res chain seq x y z
N MET A 1 9.10 -27.98 7.67
CA MET A 1 9.57 -26.79 8.41
C MET A 1 9.21 -26.99 9.85
N SER A 2 10.16 -26.79 10.77
CA SER A 2 9.89 -26.90 12.21
C SER A 2 9.08 -25.70 12.70
N LYS A 3 8.38 -25.82 13.84
CA LYS A 3 7.67 -24.71 14.49
C LYS A 3 8.57 -23.48 14.67
N LYS A 4 9.81 -23.70 15.12
CA LYS A 4 10.78 -22.62 15.36
C LYS A 4 11.18 -21.91 14.07
N GLU A 5 11.48 -22.68 13.02
CA GLU A 5 11.79 -22.14 11.69
C GLU A 5 10.62 -21.32 11.13
N LEU A 6 9.38 -21.79 11.32
CA LEU A 6 8.18 -21.09 10.85
C LEU A 6 8.01 -19.73 11.55
N LEU A 7 8.15 -19.70 12.88
CA LEU A 7 8.02 -18.46 13.65
C LEU A 7 9.17 -17.48 13.39
N GLU A 8 10.40 -17.98 13.23
CA GLU A 8 11.54 -17.15 12.82
C GLU A 8 11.31 -16.55 11.43
N ARG A 9 10.85 -17.36 10.48
CA ARG A 9 10.56 -16.91 9.12
C ARG A 9 9.44 -15.88 9.07
N LEU A 10 8.36 -16.09 9.84
CA LEU A 10 7.30 -15.10 10.00
C LEU A 10 7.87 -13.79 10.57
N SER A 11 8.66 -13.85 11.64
CA SER A 11 9.29 -12.66 12.21
C SER A 11 10.18 -11.91 11.21
N GLU A 12 10.92 -12.61 10.36
CA GLU A 12 11.72 -12.01 9.30
C GLU A 12 10.88 -11.27 8.27
N ILE A 13 9.80 -11.90 7.79
CA ILE A 13 8.89 -11.30 6.82
C ILE A 13 8.19 -10.09 7.43
N ASP A 14 7.77 -10.18 8.69
CA ASP A 14 7.11 -9.08 9.41
C ASP A 14 8.01 -7.86 9.50
N LYS A 15 9.29 -8.07 9.85
CA LYS A 15 10.29 -7.00 9.86
C LYS A 15 10.50 -6.40 8.47
N LYS A 16 10.52 -7.22 7.41
CA LYS A 16 10.66 -6.73 6.03
C LYS A 16 9.46 -5.88 5.64
N ILE A 17 8.24 -6.36 5.87
CA ILE A 17 7.00 -5.62 5.59
C ILE A 17 7.02 -4.25 6.27
N LEU A 18 7.37 -4.20 7.56
CA LEU A 18 7.43 -2.96 8.34
C LEU A 18 8.57 -2.01 7.94
N SER A 19 9.60 -2.51 7.25
CA SER A 19 10.74 -1.70 6.80
C SER A 19 10.58 -1.13 5.40
N LEU A 20 9.66 -1.71 4.60
CA LEU A 20 9.46 -1.34 3.21
C LEU A 20 8.39 -0.25 3.07
N PHE A 21 8.52 0.53 1.99
CA PHE A 21 7.57 1.58 1.62
C PHE A 21 7.00 1.40 0.21
N ILE A 22 7.43 0.35 -0.51
CA ILE A 22 7.00 0.06 -1.88
C ILE A 22 5.77 -0.87 -1.81
N PRO A 23 4.57 -0.43 -2.24
CA PRO A 23 3.34 -1.22 -2.07
C PRO A 23 3.38 -2.59 -2.73
N VAL A 24 3.98 -2.69 -3.91
CA VAL A 24 4.04 -3.95 -4.67
C VAL A 24 4.90 -4.98 -3.94
N GLU A 25 6.08 -4.59 -3.46
CA GLU A 25 6.98 -5.48 -2.71
C GLU A 25 6.35 -5.92 -1.39
N ILE A 26 5.61 -5.03 -0.73
CA ILE A 26 4.88 -5.35 0.49
C ILE A 26 3.74 -6.33 0.21
N SER A 27 3.01 -6.16 -0.90
CA SER A 27 1.95 -7.09 -1.30
C SER A 27 2.46 -8.52 -1.43
N ASP A 28 3.60 -8.70 -2.12
CA ASP A 28 4.20 -10.03 -2.29
C ASP A 28 4.60 -10.66 -0.95
N LEU A 29 5.16 -9.86 -0.04
CA LEU A 29 5.54 -10.33 1.29
C LEU A 29 4.34 -10.65 2.18
N VAL A 30 3.25 -9.86 2.11
CA VAL A 30 2.01 -10.14 2.83
C VAL A 30 1.41 -11.46 2.35
N MET A 31 1.41 -11.72 1.04
CA MET A 31 0.96 -13.00 0.49
C MET A 31 1.85 -14.19 0.91
N GLU A 32 3.17 -14.01 0.96
CA GLU A 32 4.09 -15.04 1.50
C GLU A 32 3.78 -15.31 2.97
N ARG A 33 3.56 -14.24 3.75
CA ARG A 33 3.24 -14.31 5.17
C ARG A 33 1.93 -15.04 5.45
N GLU A 34 0.87 -14.75 4.69
CA GLU A 34 -0.44 -15.40 4.85
C GLU A 34 -0.33 -16.91 4.66
N LYS A 35 0.40 -17.37 3.64
CA LYS A 35 0.65 -18.80 3.41
C LYS A 35 1.38 -19.46 4.58
N LEU A 36 2.32 -18.75 5.21
CA LEU A 36 3.02 -19.25 6.39
C LEU A 36 2.10 -19.30 7.61
N LEU A 37 1.21 -18.31 7.78
CA LEU A 37 0.24 -18.29 8.87
C LEU A 37 -0.79 -19.42 8.76
N GLU A 38 -1.16 -19.86 7.55
CA GLU A 38 -2.00 -21.05 7.38
C GLU A 38 -1.35 -22.29 8.03
N SER A 39 -0.03 -22.44 7.90
CA SER A 39 0.72 -23.53 8.53
C SER A 39 0.79 -23.41 10.06
N VAL A 40 0.60 -22.20 10.61
CA VAL A 40 0.59 -21.96 12.06
C VAL A 40 -0.70 -22.50 12.70
N LEU A 41 -1.82 -22.49 11.97
CA LEU A 41 -3.11 -22.98 12.48
C LEU A 41 -3.09 -24.48 12.82
N GLU A 42 -2.17 -25.23 12.22
CA GLU A 42 -1.99 -26.67 12.43
C GLU A 42 -1.05 -26.99 13.60
N ILE A 43 -0.47 -25.97 14.26
CA ILE A 43 0.55 -26.12 15.29
C ILE A 43 0.06 -25.53 16.61
N GLU A 44 0.29 -26.25 17.72
CA GLU A 44 0.06 -25.69 19.05
C GLU A 44 1.03 -24.55 19.35
N LEU A 45 0.47 -23.35 19.51
CA LEU A 45 1.15 -22.17 19.98
C LEU A 45 0.97 -22.00 21.48
N SER A 46 2.02 -21.55 22.15
CA SER A 46 1.93 -21.02 23.49
C SER A 46 1.22 -19.67 23.49
N LEU A 47 0.66 -19.30 24.63
CA LEU A 47 -0.01 -18.01 24.82
C LEU A 47 0.90 -16.83 24.41
N GLN A 48 2.19 -16.90 24.75
CA GLN A 48 3.17 -15.87 24.45
C GLN A 48 3.43 -15.74 22.94
N GLU A 49 3.49 -16.85 22.20
CA GLU A 49 3.64 -16.86 20.75
C GLU A 49 2.39 -16.28 20.06
N CYS A 50 1.20 -16.60 20.56
CA CYS A 50 -0.05 -15.99 20.08
C CYS A 50 -0.06 -14.48 20.27
N TYR A 51 0.36 -13.98 21.44
CA TYR A 51 0.46 -12.54 21.69
C TYR A 51 1.47 -11.85 20.77
N ALA A 52 2.63 -12.48 20.54
CA ALA A 52 3.64 -11.93 19.64
C ALA A 52 3.15 -11.83 18.19
N LEU A 53 2.43 -12.84 17.71
CA LEU A 53 1.82 -12.83 16.37
C LEU A 53 0.71 -11.78 16.26
N GLU A 54 -0.13 -11.63 17.28
CA GLU A 54 -1.18 -10.61 17.32
C GLU A 54 -0.59 -9.20 17.31
N GLU A 55 0.43 -8.94 18.12
CA GLU A 55 1.11 -7.64 18.15
C GLU A 55 1.73 -7.32 16.79
N SER A 56 2.36 -8.30 16.15
CA SER A 56 2.93 -8.15 14.82
C SER A 56 1.86 -7.88 13.75
N ASN A 57 0.75 -8.62 13.78
CA ASN A 57 -0.41 -8.38 12.92
C ASN A 57 -0.91 -6.94 13.06
N ARG A 58 -1.04 -6.45 14.29
CA ARG A 58 -1.51 -5.09 14.56
C ARG A 58 -0.58 -4.04 13.96
N LYS A 59 0.73 -4.21 14.11
CA LYS A 59 1.74 -3.31 13.53
C LYS A 59 1.68 -3.31 11.99
N ILE A 60 1.58 -4.49 11.38
CA ILE A 60 1.49 -4.62 9.93
C ILE A 60 0.22 -3.96 9.41
N MET A 61 -0.94 -4.21 10.02
CA MET A 61 -2.20 -3.56 9.61
C MET A 61 -2.11 -2.04 9.71
N GLN A 62 -1.49 -1.52 10.77
CA GLN A 62 -1.30 -0.08 10.93
C GLN A 62 -0.42 0.49 9.81
N HIS A 63 0.70 -0.18 9.50
CA HIS A 63 1.61 0.20 8.41
C HIS A 63 0.90 0.21 7.04
N LEU A 64 0.09 -0.82 6.77
CA LEU A 64 -0.69 -0.91 5.52
C LEU A 64 -1.74 0.20 5.41
N LYS A 65 -2.40 0.57 6.51
CA LYS A 65 -3.35 1.70 6.52
C LYS A 65 -2.68 3.03 6.26
N GLU A 66 -1.52 3.27 6.86
CA GLU A 66 -0.75 4.50 6.60
C GLU A 66 -0.32 4.59 5.13
N MET A 67 0.05 3.46 4.53
CA MET A 67 0.37 3.37 3.12
C MET A 67 -0.83 3.62 2.21
N GLU A 68 -1.98 3.02 2.52
CA GLU A 68 -3.24 3.25 1.82
C GLU A 68 -3.60 4.74 1.81
N MET A 69 -3.55 5.40 2.98
CA MET A 69 -3.81 6.84 3.09
C MET A 69 -2.85 7.69 2.24
N ASP A 70 -1.56 7.36 2.19
CA ASP A 70 -0.61 8.09 1.37
C ASP A 70 -0.86 7.88 -0.14
N LEU A 71 -1.21 6.66 -0.55
CA LEU A 71 -1.59 6.36 -1.93
C LEU A 71 -2.85 7.11 -2.36
N GLU A 72 -3.88 7.15 -1.51
CA GLU A 72 -5.11 7.91 -1.75
C GLU A 72 -4.84 9.41 -1.90
N ARG A 73 -4.00 9.96 -1.02
CA ARG A 73 -3.58 11.37 -1.10
C ARG A 73 -2.87 11.67 -2.42
N ARG A 74 -1.87 10.86 -2.79
CA ARG A 74 -1.13 11.02 -4.06
C ARG A 74 -2.05 10.90 -5.27
N LEU A 75 -3.00 9.96 -5.25
CA LEU A 75 -4.00 9.83 -6.31
C LEU A 75 -4.90 11.07 -6.40
N GLY A 76 -5.31 11.62 -5.25
CA GLY A 76 -6.06 12.87 -5.19
C GLY A 76 -5.30 14.04 -5.81
N GLU A 77 -4.03 14.21 -5.47
CA GLU A 77 -3.15 15.23 -6.04
C GLU A 77 -3.02 15.08 -7.56
N LEU A 78 -2.77 13.87 -8.06
CA LEU A 78 -2.69 13.59 -9.50
C LEU A 78 -3.98 13.94 -10.24
N LYS A 79 -5.15 13.63 -9.66
CA LYS A 79 -6.46 13.99 -10.24
C LYS A 79 -6.64 15.51 -10.30
N GLN A 80 -6.24 16.23 -9.25
CA GLN A 80 -6.29 17.69 -9.24
C GLN A 80 -5.38 18.30 -10.30
N TYR A 81 -4.12 17.84 -10.41
CA TYR A 81 -3.20 18.30 -11.44
C TYR A 81 -3.72 18.03 -12.86
N SER A 82 -4.28 16.83 -13.10
CA SER A 82 -4.89 16.49 -14.39
C SER A 82 -6.07 17.42 -14.73
N SER A 83 -6.92 17.73 -13.75
CA SER A 83 -8.04 18.66 -13.93
C SER A 83 -7.59 20.09 -14.24
N LEU A 84 -6.59 20.60 -13.51
CA LEU A 84 -5.98 21.91 -13.75
C LEU A 84 -5.36 21.98 -15.15
N TYR A 85 -4.60 20.95 -15.53
CA TYR A 85 -4.01 20.84 -16.86
C TYR A 85 -5.11 20.86 -17.94
N LYS A 86 -6.15 20.04 -17.81
CA LYS A 86 -7.29 20.02 -18.75
C LYS A 86 -7.95 21.39 -18.87
N SER A 87 -8.17 22.07 -17.74
CA SER A 87 -8.79 23.41 -17.69
C SER A 87 -7.92 24.48 -18.35
N TYR A 88 -6.61 24.43 -18.14
CA TYR A 88 -5.64 25.33 -18.78
C TYR A 88 -5.64 25.17 -20.31
N TYR A 89 -5.62 23.93 -20.81
CA TYR A 89 -5.67 23.69 -22.25
C TYR A 89 -7.01 24.10 -22.86
N LEU A 90 -8.14 23.74 -22.23
CA LEU A 90 -9.47 24.13 -22.71
C LEU A 90 -9.64 25.65 -22.78
N SER A 91 -9.20 26.38 -21.75
CA SER A 91 -9.25 27.85 -21.74
C SER A 91 -8.36 28.47 -22.83
N ARG A 92 -7.17 27.91 -23.07
CA ARG A 92 -6.26 28.38 -24.13
C ARG A 92 -6.80 28.12 -25.54
N TYR A 93 -7.46 26.98 -25.77
CA TYR A 93 -8.13 26.69 -27.04
C TYR A 93 -9.32 27.63 -27.27
N ASN A 94 -10.18 27.83 -26.28
CA ASN A 94 -11.31 28.75 -26.38
C ASN A 94 -10.86 30.20 -26.64
N LEU A 95 -9.77 30.65 -26.01
CA LEU A 95 -9.15 31.95 -26.29
C LEU A 95 -8.66 32.05 -27.73
N LYS A 96 -8.01 31.00 -28.24
CA LYS A 96 -7.50 30.97 -29.62
C LYS A 96 -8.65 30.99 -30.64
N ASP A 97 -9.70 30.22 -30.40
CA ASP A 97 -10.85 30.15 -31.30
C ASP A 97 -11.64 31.47 -31.30
N ASN A 98 -11.80 32.13 -30.15
CA ASN A 98 -12.43 33.46 -30.06
C ASN A 98 -11.60 34.54 -30.76
N LEU A 99 -10.26 34.52 -30.62
CA LEU A 99 -9.38 35.48 -31.31
C LEU A 99 -9.31 35.25 -32.83
N LEU A 100 -9.58 34.02 -33.30
CA LEU A 100 -9.64 33.69 -34.72
C LEU A 100 -11.03 33.97 -35.32
N SER A 101 -12.10 33.86 -34.54
CA SER A 101 -13.47 34.16 -35.00
C SER A 101 -13.79 35.65 -35.04
N GLU A 102 -13.17 36.48 -34.19
CA GLU A 102 -13.30 37.94 -34.22
C GLU A 102 -12.49 38.62 -35.35
N ARG A 103 -11.65 37.87 -36.06
CA ARG A 103 -10.83 38.37 -37.18
C ARG A 103 -11.41 38.10 -38.58
N VAL A 104 -12.68 37.69 -38.68
CA VAL A 104 -13.40 37.48 -39.96
C VAL A 104 -14.51 38.52 -40.11
#